data_AF-A0A2P5NSE7-F1
#
_entry.id   AF-A0A2P5NSE7-F1
#
_cell.length_a   1.000
_cell.length_b   1.000
_cell.length_c   1.000
_cell.angle_alpha   90.00
_cell.angle_beta   90.00
_cell.angle_gamma   90.00
#
_symmetry.space_group_name_H-M   'P 1'
#
loop_
_entity.id
_entity.type
_entity.pdbx_description
1 polymer ?
#
loop_
_entity_poly.entity_id
_entity_poly.type
_entity_poly.pdbx_seq_one_letter_code
_entity_poly.pdbx_strand_id
1 'polypeptide(L)'
;MLVTDLIHSCSNEKVAQAALMCIGGLFAERVRAAAEEKGVSVGRFVVAAVHDFARRADDGVREALRERVSRADQPLLKGLRAVLETALEDGNLLVDDEIPLGRRVMIEANWAGLQYQ
;
A
#
# COMPACT_ATOMS: atom_id res chain seq x y z
N MET A 1 -10.02 -11.38 -8.87
CA MET A 1 -9.55 -10.66 -10.07
C MET A 1 -8.98 -9.30 -9.67
N LEU A 2 -9.81 -8.32 -9.27
CA LEU A 2 -9.36 -6.95 -8.95
C LEU A 2 -8.15 -6.82 -8.00
N VAL A 3 -8.11 -7.58 -6.91
CA VAL A 3 -6.99 -7.51 -5.95
C VAL A 3 -5.70 -8.09 -6.53
N THR A 4 -5.80 -9.20 -7.27
CA THR A 4 -4.67 -9.79 -7.98
C THR A 4 -4.15 -8.86 -9.07
N ASP A 5 -5.06 -8.21 -9.82
CA ASP A 5 -4.71 -7.26 -10.88
C ASP A 5 -4.01 -6.02 -10.32
N LEU A 6 -4.45 -5.52 -9.17
CA LEU A 6 -3.79 -4.45 -8.42
C LEU A 6 -2.37 -4.86 -8.02
N ILE A 7 -2.22 -6.05 -7.42
CA ILE A 7 -0.90 -6.54 -6.98
C ILE A 7 0.04 -6.64 -8.18
N HIS A 8 -0.38 -7.33 -9.24
CA HIS A 8 0.45 -7.51 -10.44
C HIS A 8 0.80 -6.19 -11.13
N SER A 9 -0.17 -5.28 -11.29
CA SER A 9 0.04 -4.02 -12.00
C SER A 9 0.96 -3.08 -11.21
N CYS A 10 0.74 -2.98 -9.89
CA CYS A 10 1.49 -2.08 -9.02
C CYS A 10 2.79 -2.68 -8.46
N SER A 11 3.17 -3.91 -8.84
CA SER A 11 4.53 -4.45 -8.58
C SER A 11 5.62 -3.79 -9.45
N ASN A 12 5.26 -3.04 -10.50
CA ASN A 12 6.22 -2.25 -11.28
C ASN A 12 6.29 -0.81 -10.75
N GLU A 13 7.49 -0.36 -10.37
CA GLU A 13 7.72 0.97 -9.79
C GLU A 13 7.16 2.13 -10.64
N LYS A 14 7.34 2.09 -11.96
CA LYS A 14 6.86 3.15 -12.85
C LYS A 14 5.33 3.16 -12.96
N VAL A 15 4.71 1.98 -13.00
CA VAL A 15 3.25 1.84 -13.03
C VAL A 15 2.66 2.27 -11.69
N ALA A 16 3.27 1.85 -10.58
CA ALA A 16 2.87 2.23 -9.23
C ALA A 16 2.91 3.75 -9.03
N GLN A 17 3.99 4.40 -9.48
CA GLN A 17 4.10 5.85 -9.46
C GLN A 17 3.06 6.53 -10.37
N ALA A 18 2.83 6.00 -11.57
CA ALA A 18 1.80 6.52 -12.47
C ALA A 18 0.40 6.41 -11.87
N ALA A 19 0.06 5.29 -11.25
CA ALA A 19 -1.21 5.08 -10.57
C ALA A 19 -1.40 6.07 -9.41
N LEU A 20 -0.34 6.35 -8.64
CA LEU A 20 -0.40 7.40 -7.60
C LEU A 20 -0.60 8.79 -8.20
N MET A 21 0.04 9.11 -9.33
CA MET A 21 -0.19 10.38 -10.04
C MET A 21 -1.64 10.50 -10.52
N CYS A 22 -2.26 9.41 -10.99
CA CYS A 22 -3.68 9.39 -11.37
C CYS A 22 -4.62 9.56 -10.17
N ILE A 23 -4.25 9.07 -8.97
CA ILE A 23 -5.00 9.35 -7.74
C ILE A 23 -4.89 10.84 -7.38
N GLY A 24 -3.68 11.39 -7.43
CA GLY A 24 -3.40 12.82 -7.26
C GLY A 24 -3.82 13.42 -5.91
N GLY A 25 -3.87 14.76 -5.90
CA GLY A 25 -4.30 15.57 -4.76
C GLY A 25 -3.42 15.43 -3.51
N LEU A 26 -3.95 15.90 -2.38
CA LEU A 26 -3.28 15.86 -1.07
C LEU A 26 -2.86 14.45 -0.65
N PHE A 27 -3.59 13.43 -1.12
CA PHE A 27 -3.25 12.05 -0.85
C PHE A 27 -1.91 11.65 -1.48
N ALA A 28 -1.72 11.99 -2.76
CA ALA A 28 -0.45 11.70 -3.43
C ALA A 28 0.73 12.41 -2.76
N GLU A 29 0.55 13.66 -2.32
CA GLU A 29 1.60 14.40 -1.59
C GLU A 29 1.94 13.75 -0.25
N ARG A 30 0.95 13.24 0.51
CA ARG A 30 1.21 12.48 1.75
C ARG A 30 2.04 11.23 1.50
N VAL A 31 1.74 10.49 0.43
CA VAL A 31 2.51 9.29 0.05
C VAL A 31 3.94 9.68 -0.36
N ARG A 32 4.12 10.80 -1.07
CA ARG A 32 5.45 11.31 -1.42
C ARG A 32 6.26 11.68 -0.18
N ALA A 33 5.67 12.43 0.75
CA ALA A 33 6.33 12.79 2.00
C ALA A 33 6.76 11.55 2.80
N ALA A 34 5.90 10.52 2.87
CA ALA A 34 6.25 9.26 3.54
C ALA A 34 7.36 8.47 2.83
N ALA A 35 7.43 8.54 1.50
CA ALA A 35 8.53 7.94 0.73
C ALA A 35 9.85 8.69 0.96
N GLU A 36 9.81 10.03 0.98
CA GLU A 36 10.95 10.90 1.27
C GLU A 36 11.50 10.66 2.68
N GLU A 37 10.63 10.58 3.69
CA GLU A 37 11.02 10.27 5.08
C GLU A 37 11.76 8.93 5.19
N LYS A 38 11.37 7.95 4.37
CA LYS A 38 11.99 6.61 4.30
C LYS A 38 13.19 6.54 3.35
N GLY A 39 13.55 7.63 2.67
CA GLY A 39 14.68 7.68 1.74
C GLY A 39 14.53 6.79 0.49
N VAL A 40 13.29 6.49 0.09
CA VAL A 40 12.99 5.65 -1.08
C VAL A 40 12.26 6.45 -2.16
N SER A 41 12.33 5.98 -3.40
CA SER A 41 11.50 6.56 -4.46
C SER A 41 10.01 6.32 -4.18
N VAL A 42 9.17 7.23 -4.69
CA VAL A 42 7.72 7.18 -4.52
C VAL A 42 7.13 5.89 -5.08
N GLY A 43 7.55 5.49 -6.28
CA GLY A 43 7.10 4.22 -6.86
C GLY A 43 7.51 3.02 -6.01
N ARG A 44 8.73 3.00 -5.44
CA ARG A 44 9.22 1.90 -4.61
C ARG A 44 8.47 1.80 -3.29
N PHE A 45 8.11 2.95 -2.69
CA PHE A 45 7.23 2.98 -1.53
C PHE A 45 5.87 2.33 -1.84
N VAL A 46 5.27 2.69 -2.98
CA VAL A 46 3.97 2.13 -3.38
C VAL A 46 4.07 0.63 -3.65
N VAL A 47 5.11 0.17 -4.33
CA VAL A 47 5.38 -1.26 -4.55
C VAL A 47 5.50 -2.00 -3.20
N ALA A 48 6.25 -1.44 -2.25
CA ALA A 48 6.44 -2.03 -0.92
C ALA A 48 5.11 -2.15 -0.17
N ALA A 49 4.24 -1.13 -0.23
CA ALA A 49 2.91 -1.19 0.38
C ALA A 49 2.02 -2.27 -0.23
N VAL A 50 2.05 -2.39 -1.57
CA VAL A 50 1.28 -3.42 -2.28
C VAL A 50 1.79 -4.83 -1.96
N HIS A 51 3.11 -5.02 -1.88
CA HIS A 51 3.70 -6.30 -1.49
C HIS A 51 3.42 -6.67 -0.03
N ASP A 52 3.50 -5.71 0.89
CA ASP A 52 3.20 -5.95 2.29
C ASP A 52 1.72 -6.33 2.48
N PHE A 53 0.81 -5.62 1.81
CA PHE A 53 -0.60 -6.01 1.73
C PHE A 53 -0.76 -7.42 1.15
N ALA A 54 -0.11 -7.73 0.02
CA ALA A 54 -0.22 -9.05 -0.60
C ALA A 54 0.26 -10.20 0.31
N ARG A 55 1.22 -9.92 1.19
CA ARG A 55 1.76 -10.88 2.16
C ARG A 55 0.88 -11.03 3.40
N ARG A 56 0.29 -9.93 3.90
CA ARG A 56 -0.48 -9.93 5.16
C ARG A 56 -1.97 -10.16 4.99
N ALA A 57 -2.54 -9.79 3.83
CA ALA A 57 -3.98 -9.89 3.60
C ALA A 57 -4.38 -11.36 3.38
N ASP A 58 -5.17 -11.89 4.32
CA ASP A 58 -5.87 -13.14 4.12
C ASP A 58 -7.01 -13.00 3.09
N ASP A 59 -7.64 -14.13 2.76
CA ASP A 59 -8.71 -14.15 1.75
C ASP A 59 -9.92 -13.30 2.16
N GLY A 60 -10.20 -13.14 3.46
CA GLY A 60 -11.28 -12.30 3.97
C GLY A 60 -11.00 -10.82 3.74
N VAL A 61 -9.79 -10.36 4.05
CA VAL A 61 -9.35 -8.97 3.79
C VAL A 61 -9.36 -8.67 2.29
N ARG A 62 -8.92 -9.62 1.48
CA ARG A 62 -8.92 -9.49 0.02
C ARG A 62 -10.33 -9.38 -0.54
N GLU A 63 -11.27 -10.20 -0.07
CA GLU A 63 -12.65 -10.10 -0.52
C GLU A 63 -13.35 -8.84 -0.01
N ALA A 64 -13.11 -8.42 1.23
CA ALA A 64 -13.62 -7.14 1.74
C ALA A 64 -13.12 -5.95 0.90
N LEU A 65 -11.84 -5.95 0.52
CA LEU A 65 -11.30 -4.93 -0.38
C LEU A 65 -11.98 -4.98 -1.74
N ARG A 66 -12.14 -6.18 -2.32
CA ARG A 66 -12.81 -6.37 -3.61
C ARG A 66 -14.24 -5.85 -3.58
N GLU A 67 -15.04 -6.23 -2.59
CA GLU A 67 -16.43 -5.79 -2.46
C GLU A 67 -16.53 -4.26 -2.36
N ARG A 68 -15.66 -3.65 -1.54
CA ARG A 68 -15.61 -2.20 -1.36
C ARG A 68 -15.33 -1.44 -2.66
N VAL A 69 -14.45 -1.97 -3.52
CA VAL A 69 -14.01 -1.26 -4.74
C VAL A 69 -14.76 -1.68 -6.00
N SER A 70 -15.52 -2.78 -5.99
CA SER A 70 -16.19 -3.34 -7.17
C SER A 70 -17.23 -2.41 -7.80
N ARG A 71 -17.73 -1.41 -7.06
CA ARG A 71 -18.71 -0.43 -7.56
C ARG A 71 -18.11 0.93 -7.90
N ALA A 72 -16.80 1.10 -7.78
CA ALA A 72 -16.14 2.36 -8.12
C ALA A 72 -15.93 2.48 -9.63
N ASP A 73 -15.93 3.70 -10.17
CA ASP A 73 -15.62 3.94 -11.59
C ASP A 73 -14.18 3.57 -11.94
N GLN A 74 -13.27 3.61 -10.95
CA GLN A 74 -11.87 3.23 -11.10
C GLN A 74 -11.45 2.28 -9.96
N PRO A 75 -11.88 1.00 -10.00
CA PRO A 75 -11.67 0.04 -8.92
C PRO A 75 -10.20 -0.16 -8.56
N LEU A 76 -9.31 -0.18 -9.56
CA LEU A 76 -7.87 -0.36 -9.33
C LEU A 76 -7.28 0.81 -8.53
N LEU A 77 -7.58 2.05 -8.92
CA LEU A 77 -7.07 3.23 -8.20
C LEU A 77 -7.69 3.35 -6.80
N LYS A 78 -8.97 2.98 -6.62
CA LYS A 78 -9.58 2.94 -5.29
C LYS A 78 -9.00 1.84 -4.41
N GLY A 79 -8.71 0.67 -4.98
CA GLY A 79 -7.98 -0.39 -4.27
C GLY A 79 -6.60 0.07 -3.85
N LEU A 80 -5.86 0.73 -4.75
CA LEU A 80 -4.51 1.19 -4.47
C LEU A 80 -4.50 2.26 -3.38
N ARG A 81 -5.42 3.22 -3.44
CA ARG A 81 -5.58 4.23 -2.40
C ARG A 81 -5.85 3.59 -1.04
N ALA A 82 -6.76 2.62 -0.99
CA ALA A 82 -7.07 1.90 0.23
C ALA A 82 -5.85 1.19 0.85
N VAL A 83 -5.06 0.49 0.03
CA VAL A 83 -3.82 -0.17 0.48
C VAL A 83 -2.82 0.85 1.02
N LEU A 84 -2.67 1.98 0.33
CA LEU A 84 -1.74 3.04 0.71
C LEU A 84 -2.21 3.82 1.95
N GLU A 85 -3.52 3.99 2.15
CA GLU A 85 -4.08 4.58 3.38
C GLU A 85 -3.69 3.73 4.59
N THR A 86 -3.90 2.41 4.54
CA THR A 86 -3.48 1.49 5.60
C THR A 86 -1.97 1.53 5.84
N ALA A 87 -1.16 1.55 4.77
CA ALA A 87 0.29 1.66 4.89
C ALA A 87 0.79 2.96 5.54
N LEU A 88 0.06 4.07 5.33
CA LEU A 88 0.36 5.36 5.96
C LEU A 88 -0.08 5.40 7.43
N GLU A 89 -1.17 4.72 7.77
CA GLU A 89 -1.70 4.62 9.14
C GLU A 89 -0.85 3.68 10.01
N ASP A 90 -0.41 2.55 9.44
CA ASP A 90 0.41 1.56 10.15
C ASP A 90 1.84 2.05 10.41
N GLY A 91 2.32 3.05 9.65
CA GLY A 91 3.70 3.56 9.69
C GLY A 91 4.79 2.55 9.25
N ASN A 92 4.49 1.25 9.26
CA ASN A 92 5.45 0.16 9.19
C ASN A 92 5.34 -0.64 7.88
N LEU A 93 5.99 -0.13 6.83
CA LEU A 93 6.18 -0.86 5.58
C LEU A 93 7.43 -1.73 5.68
N LEU A 94 7.24 -3.04 5.54
CA LEU A 94 8.34 -3.98 5.39
C LEU A 94 8.89 -3.85 3.96
N VAL A 95 9.96 -3.06 3.80
CA VAL A 95 10.72 -2.98 2.55
C VAL A 95 11.68 -4.16 2.55
N ASP A 96 11.53 -5.11 1.62
CA ASP A 96 12.48 -6.22 1.49
C ASP A 96 13.88 -5.67 1.17
N ASP A 97 14.85 -6.09 1.99
CA ASP A 97 16.24 -5.62 2.13
C ASP A 97 17.16 -6.05 0.96
N GLU A 98 16.61 -6.25 -0.26
CA GLU A 98 17.43 -6.60 -1.42
C GLU A 98 18.14 -5.39 -2.06
N ILE A 99 18.16 -4.24 -1.36
CA ILE A 99 19.10 -3.12 -1.62
C ILE A 99 19.63 -2.62 -0.27
N PRO A 100 20.96 -2.58 -0.06
CA PRO A 100 21.54 -2.32 1.25
C PRO A 100 21.41 -0.84 1.60
N LEU A 101 20.36 -0.47 2.32
CA LEU A 101 20.28 0.80 3.03
C LEU A 101 19.84 0.51 4.45
N GLY A 102 20.84 0.39 5.31
CA GLY A 102 20.68 -0.03 6.69
C GLY A 102 19.74 0.87 7.49
N ARG A 103 18.64 0.28 7.95
CA ARG A 103 18.20 0.26 9.36
C ARG A 103 16.96 -0.62 9.46
N ARG A 104 17.09 -1.76 10.13
CA ARG A 104 15.95 -2.52 10.65
C ARG A 104 15.19 -1.64 11.64
N VAL A 105 13.99 -1.20 11.28
CA VAL A 105 13.00 -0.73 12.26
C VAL A 105 12.04 -1.88 12.50
N MET A 106 12.31 -2.63 13.57
CA MET A 106 11.39 -3.61 14.13
C MET A 106 10.67 -2.88 15.27
N ILE A 107 9.37 -2.60 15.13
CA ILE A 107 8.55 -2.10 16.24
C ILE A 107 7.32 -2.98 16.34
N GLU A 108 7.11 -3.51 17.55
CA GLU A 108 6.05 -4.44 17.92
C GLU A 108 4.66 -3.92 17.55
N ALA A 109 3.92 -4.74 16.80
CA ALA A 109 2.56 -4.43 16.39
C ALA A 109 1.58 -4.84 17.51
N ASN A 110 0.86 -3.88 18.07
CA ASN A 110 -0.27 -4.14 18.95
C ASN A 110 -1.54 -4.33 18.10
N TRP A 111 -1.89 -5.59 17.82
CA TRP A 111 -3.09 -5.97 17.06
C TRP A 111 -4.37 -6.06 17.90
N ALA A 112 -4.38 -5.53 19.13
CA ALA A 112 -5.56 -5.55 20.00
C ALA A 112 -6.35 -4.23 19.89
N GLY A 113 -7.20 -4.09 18.86
CA GLY A 113 -7.99 -2.86 18.70
C GLY A 113 -9.36 -2.99 18.03
N LEU A 114 -9.71 -4.13 17.42
CA LEU A 114 -11.04 -4.35 16.85
C LEU A 114 -11.86 -5.28 17.75
N GLN A 115 -12.21 -4.76 18.94
CA GLN A 115 -13.32 -5.28 19.72
C GLN A 115 -14.48 -4.29 19.66
N TYR A 116 -15.51 -4.69 18.90
CA TYR A 116 -16.94 -4.43 19.07
C TYR A 116 -17.35 -3.28 20.00
N GLN A 117 -17.99 -2.26 19.42
CA GLN A 117 -19.28 -1.76 19.91
C GLN A 117 -20.20 -1.46 18.73
#